data_AF-A0A6L4ZHE5-F1
#
_entry.id   AF-A0A6L4ZHE5-F1
#
_cell.length_a   1.000
_cell.length_b   1.000
_cell.length_c   1.000
_cell.angle_alpha   90.00
_cell.angle_beta   90.00
_cell.angle_gamma   90.00
#
_symmetry.space_group_name_H-M   'P 1'
#
loop_
_entity.id
_entity.type
_entity.pdbx_description
1 polymer ?
#
loop_
_entity_poly.entity_id
_entity_poly.type
_entity_poly.pdbx_seq_one_letter_code
_entity_poly.pdbx_strand_id
1 'polypeptide(L)' 'MNNNKAICPICGKPNRCALENGEDITKCWCSKKLLSKNVKTMEYTSCICEECFDRLNNAVEVNKNR' A
#
# COMPACT_ATOMS: atom_id res chain seq x y z
N MET A 1 -19.53 -7.37 5.81
CA MET A 1 -18.67 -6.57 4.93
C MET A 1 -17.27 -7.14 5.02
N ASN A 2 -16.83 -7.90 4.01
CA ASN A 2 -15.50 -8.53 4.00
C ASN A 2 -14.48 -7.51 3.46
N ASN A 3 -14.05 -6.59 4.33
CA ASN A 3 -12.84 -5.79 4.09
C ASN A 3 -11.65 -6.74 4.15
N ASN A 4 -11.37 -7.42 3.04
CA ASN A 4 -10.29 -8.40 2.99
C ASN A 4 -8.96 -7.64 3.05
N LYS A 5 -8.46 -7.42 4.28
CA LYS A 5 -7.24 -6.67 4.59
C LYS A 5 -5.99 -7.27 3.94
N ALA A 6 -6.08 -8.47 3.38
CA ALA A 6 -5.04 -9.17 2.63
C ALA A 6 -5.00 -8.79 1.14
N ILE A 7 -5.96 -8.03 0.62
CA ILE A 7 -6.03 -7.68 -0.81
C ILE A 7 -5.64 -6.21 -1.01
N CYS A 8 -4.80 -6.00 -2.04
CA CYS A 8 -4.41 -4.68 -2.50
C CYS A 8 -5.63 -3.98 -3.16
N PRO A 9 -6.06 -2.82 -2.65
CA PRO A 9 -7.22 -2.10 -3.19
C PRO A 9 -6.96 -1.48 -4.57
N ILE A 10 -5.71 -1.44 -5.04
CA ILE A 10 -5.34 -0.86 -6.34
C ILE A 10 -5.42 -1.90 -7.47
N CYS A 11 -4.93 -3.11 -7.24
CA CYS A 11 -4.82 -4.13 -8.30
C CYS A 11 -5.55 -5.45 -8.01
N GLY A 12 -6.16 -5.60 -6.83
CA GLY A 12 -6.89 -6.82 -6.44
C GLY A 12 -6.00 -8.03 -6.12
N LYS A 13 -4.67 -7.92 -6.23
CA LYS A 13 -3.72 -8.98 -5.85
C LYS A 13 -3.52 -9.02 -4.33
N PRO A 14 -2.98 -10.12 -3.76
CA PRO A 14 -2.56 -10.16 -2.37
C PRO A 14 -1.59 -9.01 -2.04
N ASN A 15 -1.84 -8.28 -0.94
CA ASN A 15 -0.96 -7.21 -0.48
C ASN A 15 0.23 -7.71 0.35
N ARG A 16 0.22 -9.00 0.76
CA ARG A 16 1.25 -9.66 1.56
C ARG A 16 1.54 -8.95 2.88
N CYS A 17 0.52 -8.32 3.46
CA CYS A 17 0.58 -7.77 4.80
C CYS A 17 0.52 -8.92 5.80
N ALA A 18 1.39 -8.93 6.81
CA ALA A 18 1.45 -9.93 7.88
C ALA A 18 0.08 -10.16 8.59
N LEU A 19 -0.83 -9.19 8.54
CA LEU A 19 -2.23 -9.36 8.97
C LEU A 19 -2.94 -10.55 8.29
N GLU A 20 -2.57 -10.92 7.04
CA GLU A 20 -3.14 -12.07 6.33
C GLU A 20 -2.83 -13.39 7.03
N ASN A 21 -1.73 -13.43 7.80
CA ASN A 21 -1.28 -14.58 8.58
C ASN A 21 -1.68 -14.45 10.06
N GLY A 22 -2.54 -13.49 10.41
CA GLY A 22 -2.96 -13.24 11.80
C GLY A 22 -1.91 -12.55 12.67
N GLU A 23 -0.86 -12.00 12.05
CA GLU A 23 0.18 -11.26 12.77
C GLU A 23 -0.18 -9.78 12.97
N ASP A 24 0.65 -9.04 13.71
CA ASP A 24 0.44 -7.64 14.03
C ASP A 24 0.67 -6.69 12.81
N ILE A 25 -0.07 -5.59 12.74
CA ILE A 25 0.04 -4.56 11.69
C ILE A 25 1.45 -3.95 11.59
N THR A 26 2.18 -3.85 12.70
CA THR A 26 3.57 -3.37 12.76
C THR A 26 4.55 -4.28 12.02
N LYS A 27 4.17 -5.53 11.74
CA LYS A 27 4.95 -6.46 10.91
C LYS A 27 4.63 -6.34 9.42
N CYS A 28 3.54 -5.69 9.04
CA CYS A 28 3.28 -5.44 7.63
C CYS A 28 4.32 -4.49 7.06
N TRP A 29 4.83 -4.80 5.87
CA TRP A 29 5.84 -3.99 5.19
C TRP A 29 5.37 -2.53 4.98
N CYS A 30 4.07 -2.33 4.76
CA CYS A 30 3.44 -1.02 4.58
C CYS A 30 3.54 -0.12 5.83
N SER A 31 3.65 -0.69 7.03
CA SER A 31 3.79 0.11 8.27
C SER A 31 5.13 0.85 8.35
N LYS A 32 6.15 0.35 7.63
CA LYS A 32 7.51 0.91 7.59
C LYS A 32 7.75 1.78 6.37
N LYS A 33 6.80 1.83 5.43
CA LYS A 33 6.94 2.50 4.14
C LYS A 33 6.04 3.73 4.12
N LEU A 34 6.66 4.91 4.12
CA LEU A 34 5.96 6.17 3.90
C LEU A 34 5.73 6.36 2.39
N LEU A 35 4.48 6.48 1.99
CA LEU A 35 4.16 7.03 0.67
C LEU A 35 4.62 8.50 0.67
N SER A 36 5.27 8.93 -0.42
CA SER A 36 5.66 10.33 -0.59
C SER A 36 4.45 11.24 -0.38
N LYS A 37 4.63 12.35 0.35
CA LYS A 37 3.56 13.27 0.83
C LYS A 37 2.57 13.77 -0.22
N ASN A 38 2.87 13.60 -1.51
CA ASN A 38 2.04 14.01 -2.63
C ASN A 38 1.08 12.92 -3.13
N VAL A 39 1.20 11.69 -2.64
CA VAL A 39 0.16 10.68 -2.84
C VAL A 39 -0.94 11.03 -1.85
N LYS A 40 -2.12 11.45 -2.35
CA LYS A 40 -3.33 11.48 -1.52
C LYS A 40 -3.43 10.12 -0.87
N THR A 41 -3.19 10.06 0.43
CA THR A 41 -3.57 8.92 1.26
C THR A 41 -5.08 8.92 1.20
N MET A 42 -5.64 8.31 0.14
CA MET A 42 -6.95 7.69 0.26
C MET A 42 -6.91 6.92 1.57
N GLU A 43 -7.96 7.03 2.36
CA GLU A 43 -8.13 6.31 3.61
C GLU A 43 -8.19 4.81 3.31
N TYR A 44 -7.04 4.24 2.91
CA TYR A 44 -6.93 2.85 2.57
C TYR A 44 -7.10 2.11 3.89
N THR A 45 -8.22 1.40 4.00
CA THR A 45 -8.52 0.55 5.15
C THR A 45 -7.68 -0.73 5.15
N SER A 46 -6.82 -0.92 4.14
CA SER A 46 -5.85 -2.01 3.99
C SER A 46 -4.57 -1.53 3.30
N CYS A 47 -3.49 -2.31 3.43
CA CYS A 47 -2.25 -2.01 2.73
C CYS A 47 -2.37 -2.26 1.23
N ILE A 48 -1.71 -1.43 0.42
CA ILE A 48 -1.47 -1.71 -1.00
C ILE A 48 -0.40 -2.81 -1.13
N CYS A 49 -0.13 -3.37 -2.33
CA CYS A 49 0.99 -4.29 -2.56
C CYS A 49 2.27 -3.51 -2.91
N GLU A 50 3.45 -4.13 -2.74
CA GLU A 50 4.75 -3.49 -2.98
C GLU A 50 4.87 -2.99 -4.44
N GLU A 51 4.39 -3.79 -5.39
CA GLU A 51 4.35 -3.42 -6.80
C GLU A 51 3.56 -2.12 -7.05
N CYS A 52 2.40 -1.96 -6.40
CA CYS A 52 1.62 -0.73 -6.51
C CYS A 52 2.28 0.44 -5.77
N PHE A 53 2.92 0.18 -4.62
CA PHE A 53 3.68 1.19 -3.88
C PHE A 53 4.83 1.75 -4.72
N ASP A 54 5.61 0.88 -5.36
CA ASP A 54 6.71 1.29 -6.22
C ASP A 54 6.20 2.07 -7.44
N ARG A 55 5.12 1.63 -8.07
CA ARG A 55 4.48 2.36 -9.18
C ARG A 55 4.05 3.77 -8.77
N LEU A 56 3.42 3.91 -7.60
CA LEU A 56 2.97 5.20 -7.08
C LEU A 56 4.15 6.11 -6.74
N ASN A 57 5.19 5.59 -6.10
CA ASN A 57 6.38 6.39 -5.79
C ASN A 57 7.11 6.85 -7.06
N ASN A 58 7.27 5.97 -8.04
CA ASN A 58 7.89 6.32 -9.33
C ASN A 58 7.05 7.34 -10.11
N ALA A 59 5.71 7.23 -10.07
CA ALA A 59 4.83 8.20 -10.70
C ALA A 59 4.93 9.61 -10.07
N VAL A 60 5.25 9.70 -8.77
CA VAL A 60 5.50 10.98 -8.10
C VAL A 60 6.85 11.59 -8.53
N GLU A 61 7.87 10.78 -8.78
CA GLU A 61 9.18 11.27 -9.23
C GLU A 61 9.14 11.81 -10.66
N VAL A 62 8.38 11.17 -11.56
CA VAL A 62 8.25 11.61 -12.96
C VAL A 62 7.50 12.94 -13.09
N ASN A 63 6.57 13.24 -12.18
CA ASN A 63 5.79 14.49 -12.20
C ASN A 63 6.48 15.68 -11.51
N LYS A 64 7.69 15.51 -10.96
CA LYS A 64 8.42 16.59 -10.25
C LYS A 64 9.28 17.47 -11.18
N ASN A 65 9.40 17.09 -12.46
CA ASN A 65 10.22 17.77 -13.47
C ASN A 65 9.42 18.32 -14.67
N ARG A 66 8.12 18.63 -14.51
CA ARG A 66 7.32 19.26 -15.57
C ARG A 66 6.76 20.60 -15.13
#